data_AF-A0A7S0AKN6-F1
#
_entry.id   AF-A0A7S0AKN6-F1
#
_cell.length_a   1.000
_cell.length_b   1.000
_cell.length_c   1.000
_cell.angle_alpha   90.00
_cell.angle_beta   90.00
_cell.angle_gamma   90.00
#
_symmetry.space_group_name_H-M   'P 1'
#
loop_
_entity.id
_entity.type
_entity.pdbx_description
1 polymer ?
#
loop_
_entity_poly.entity_id
_entity_poly.type
_entity_poly.pdbx_seq_one_letter_code
_entity_poly.pdbx_strand_id
1 'polypeptide(L)'
;RKLVWFGLNNNGRSFASGSGEPPRLVEVLGQNLRPVEILLEADEAVKMTTEDDAVLSVQKKFYSALTTGDREAMASVFTKDQATEVSEVTGSGGRIDNWDACLEDGARPEDMQISGSDALIVSPEVAYSTAVEFPPNAGIDSATLLAVQRWRKEGDEWKLSLHQTIPWSPDSKAGGTLLCSCNGCVALTRGKDKRTSGGIVG
;
A
#
# COMPACT_ATOMS: atom_id res chain seq x y z
N ARG A 1 -2.05 -7.92 -27.55
CA ARG A 1 -3.42 -8.23 -27.06
C ARG A 1 -3.81 -7.14 -26.07
N LYS A 2 -5.01 -6.54 -26.17
CA LYS A 2 -5.52 -5.60 -25.15
C LYS A 2 -6.11 -6.42 -23.99
N LEU A 3 -5.76 -6.08 -22.75
CA LEU A 3 -6.28 -6.76 -21.57
C LEU A 3 -7.67 -6.21 -21.26
N VAL A 4 -8.69 -7.06 -21.26
CA VAL A 4 -10.06 -6.68 -20.88
C VAL A 4 -10.42 -7.45 -19.63
N TRP A 5 -10.95 -6.77 -18.62
CA TRP A 5 -11.36 -7.38 -17.36
C TRP A 5 -12.75 -6.92 -16.93
N PHE A 6 -13.40 -7.75 -16.13
CA PHE A 6 -14.76 -7.56 -15.60
C PHE A 6 -14.80 -8.05 -14.16
N GLY A 7 -15.52 -7.35 -13.29
CA GLY A 7 -15.75 -7.73 -11.90
C GLY A 7 -17.20 -7.52 -11.49
N LEU A 8 -17.60 -8.20 -10.41
CA LEU A 8 -18.88 -8.02 -9.74
C LEU A 8 -18.61 -7.51 -8.32
N ASN A 9 -19.30 -6.45 -7.90
CA ASN A 9 -19.24 -6.04 -6.49
C ASN A 9 -20.14 -6.92 -5.61
N ASN A 10 -20.09 -6.71 -4.29
CA ASN A 10 -20.89 -7.46 -3.32
C ASN A 10 -22.42 -7.36 -3.54
N ASN A 11 -22.89 -6.33 -4.23
CA ASN A 11 -24.30 -6.14 -4.60
C ASN A 11 -24.63 -6.74 -5.98
N GLY A 12 -23.71 -7.52 -6.58
CA GLY A 12 -23.87 -8.12 -7.90
C GLY A 12 -23.80 -7.13 -9.06
N ARG A 13 -23.39 -5.88 -8.84
CA ARG A 13 -23.23 -4.88 -9.92
C ARG A 13 -21.90 -5.09 -10.64
N SER A 14 -21.94 -5.08 -11.96
CA SER A 14 -20.78 -5.20 -12.82
C SER A 14 -19.95 -3.92 -12.93
N PHE A 15 -18.63 -4.08 -13.06
CA PHE A 15 -17.68 -3.03 -13.43
C PHE A 15 -16.55 -3.62 -14.30
N ALA A 16 -15.91 -2.82 -15.16
CA ALA A 16 -14.92 -3.30 -16.16
C ALA A 16 -14.02 -2.15 -16.65
N SER A 17 -12.87 -2.43 -17.28
CA SER A 17 -11.97 -1.37 -17.78
C SER A 17 -12.48 -0.62 -19.00
N GLY A 18 -13.28 -1.20 -19.89
CA GLY A 18 -13.80 -0.56 -21.11
C GLY A 18 -12.75 -0.09 -22.15
N SER A 19 -11.50 0.20 -21.76
CA SER A 19 -10.45 0.85 -22.55
C SER A 19 -9.19 0.00 -22.74
N GLY A 20 -9.14 -1.21 -22.18
CA GLY A 20 -7.99 -2.12 -22.31
C GLY A 20 -6.89 -1.89 -21.26
N GLU A 21 -7.13 -1.01 -20.28
CA GLU A 21 -6.22 -0.80 -19.16
C GLU A 21 -6.34 -1.94 -18.12
N PRO A 22 -5.23 -2.42 -17.56
CA PRO A 22 -5.25 -3.39 -16.45
C PRO A 22 -5.99 -2.81 -15.24
N PRO A 23 -6.67 -3.66 -14.45
CA PRO A 23 -7.30 -3.19 -13.22
C PRO A 23 -6.19 -2.76 -12.29
N ARG A 24 -6.26 -1.52 -11.80
CA ARG A 24 -5.47 -1.11 -10.65
C ARG A 24 -6.07 -1.83 -9.44
N LEU A 25 -5.45 -2.94 -9.05
CA LEU A 25 -5.99 -3.91 -8.09
C LEU A 25 -6.58 -3.22 -6.85
N VAL A 26 -5.85 -2.27 -6.29
CA VAL A 26 -6.27 -1.52 -5.11
C VAL A 26 -7.45 -0.58 -5.37
N GLU A 27 -7.54 0.05 -6.56
CA GLU A 27 -8.71 0.85 -6.94
C GLU A 27 -9.95 -0.03 -7.09
N VAL A 28 -9.78 -1.25 -7.61
CA VAL A 28 -10.86 -2.25 -7.68
C VAL A 28 -11.30 -2.68 -6.28
N LEU A 29 -10.35 -2.99 -5.40
CA LEU A 29 -10.62 -3.41 -4.03
C LEU A 29 -11.30 -2.30 -3.22
N GLY A 30 -10.73 -1.10 -3.19
CA GLY A 30 -11.24 0.04 -2.42
C GLY A 30 -12.54 0.67 -2.92
N GLN A 31 -12.90 0.48 -4.20
CA GLN A 31 -14.09 1.10 -4.78
C GLN A 31 -15.25 0.12 -4.98
N ASN A 32 -14.96 -1.15 -5.27
CA ASN A 32 -15.97 -2.14 -5.67
C ASN A 32 -15.96 -3.42 -4.82
N LEU A 33 -14.89 -3.75 -4.10
CA LEU A 33 -14.80 -4.96 -3.27
C LEU A 33 -14.44 -4.62 -1.80
N ARG A 34 -15.15 -3.67 -1.22
CA ARG A 34 -15.00 -3.25 0.19
C ARG A 34 -15.27 -4.42 1.16
N PRO A 35 -14.70 -4.40 2.38
CA PRO A 35 -14.94 -5.45 3.36
C PRO A 35 -16.40 -5.38 3.82
N VAL A 36 -17.00 -6.55 4.08
CA VAL A 36 -18.37 -6.64 4.62
C VAL A 36 -18.35 -6.74 6.15
N GLU A 37 -17.24 -7.23 6.73
CA GLU A 37 -16.98 -7.29 8.16
C GLU A 37 -15.56 -6.78 8.45
N ILE A 38 -15.38 -6.07 9.57
CA ILE A 38 -14.06 -5.69 10.06
C ILE A 38 -13.38 -6.96 10.57
N LEU A 39 -12.23 -7.30 10.00
CA LEU A 39 -11.44 -8.45 10.43
C LEU A 39 -11.03 -8.24 11.90
N LEU A 40 -11.50 -9.11 12.78
CA LEU A 40 -11.11 -9.12 14.19
C LEU A 40 -9.71 -9.73 14.30
N GLU A 41 -8.83 -9.07 15.05
CA GLU A 41 -7.44 -9.48 15.26
C GLU A 41 -7.33 -10.90 15.84
N ALA A 42 -7.04 -11.88 14.98
CA ALA A 42 -6.23 -13.08 15.17
C ALA A 42 -6.67 -14.14 14.14
N ASP A 43 -6.20 -14.01 12.89
CA ASP A 43 -6.35 -15.10 11.93
C ASP A 43 -5.34 -16.22 12.24
N GLU A 44 -5.79 -17.47 12.18
CA GLU A 44 -4.92 -18.63 12.28
C GLU A 44 -3.92 -18.64 11.12
N ALA A 45 -2.66 -18.97 11.42
CA ALA A 45 -1.59 -18.96 10.42
C ALA A 45 -1.89 -19.94 9.27
N VAL A 46 -2.08 -19.41 8.06
CA VAL A 46 -2.11 -20.23 6.84
C VAL A 46 -0.75 -20.89 6.67
N LYS A 47 -0.70 -22.11 6.12
CA LYS A 47 0.57 -22.78 5.81
C LYS A 47 1.36 -21.95 4.80
N MET A 48 2.43 -21.33 5.27
CA MET A 48 3.34 -20.51 4.46
C MET A 48 4.43 -21.37 3.84
N THR A 49 4.83 -21.05 2.62
CA THR A 49 6.08 -21.55 2.04
C THR A 49 7.26 -20.76 2.62
N THR A 50 8.47 -21.29 2.48
CA THR A 50 9.70 -20.61 2.90
C THR A 50 9.92 -19.27 2.19
N GLU A 51 9.43 -19.12 0.96
CA GLU A 51 9.51 -17.86 0.21
C GLU A 51 8.47 -16.85 0.71
N ASP A 52 7.27 -17.30 1.08
CA ASP A 52 6.26 -16.43 1.69
C ASP A 52 6.80 -15.86 3.02
N ASP A 53 7.42 -16.71 3.85
CA ASP A 53 8.07 -16.30 5.10
C ASP A 53 9.19 -15.27 4.87
N ALA A 54 9.97 -15.43 3.78
CA ALA A 54 11.04 -14.51 3.44
C ALA A 54 10.49 -13.11 3.08
N VAL A 55 9.41 -13.05 2.30
CA VAL A 55 8.73 -11.79 1.95
C VAL A 55 8.09 -11.16 3.20
N LEU A 56 7.37 -11.93 4.02
CA LEU A 56 6.76 -11.41 5.23
C LEU A 56 7.80 -10.96 6.28
N SER A 57 8.97 -11.58 6.31
CA SER A 57 10.10 -11.14 7.15
C SER A 57 10.60 -9.75 6.75
N VAL A 58 10.77 -9.47 5.47
CA VAL A 58 11.16 -8.12 5.01
C VAL A 58 10.02 -7.11 5.10
N GLN A 59 8.76 -7.54 5.00
CA GLN A 59 7.60 -6.72 5.31
C GLN A 59 7.61 -6.24 6.77
N LYS A 60 7.94 -7.11 7.73
CA LYS A 60 8.10 -6.71 9.13
C LYS A 60 9.21 -5.67 9.32
N LYS A 61 10.32 -5.78 8.57
CA LYS A 61 11.40 -4.77 8.59
C LYS A 61 10.92 -3.42 8.08
N PHE A 62 10.12 -3.39 7.00
CA PHE A 62 9.50 -2.16 6.51
C PHE A 62 8.69 -1.46 7.61
N TYR A 63 7.74 -2.18 8.21
CA TYR A 63 6.87 -1.59 9.24
C TYR A 63 7.65 -1.20 10.49
N SER A 64 8.64 -2.00 10.91
CA SER A 64 9.52 -1.64 12.02
C SER A 64 10.29 -0.35 11.74
N ALA A 65 10.85 -0.18 10.53
CA ALA A 65 11.56 1.04 10.15
C ALA A 65 10.61 2.25 10.11
N LEU A 66 9.39 2.05 9.60
CA LEU A 66 8.36 3.09 9.51
C LEU A 66 7.93 3.59 10.89
N THR A 67 7.64 2.69 11.83
CA THR A 67 7.11 3.06 13.15
C THR A 67 8.20 3.59 14.09
N THR A 68 9.45 3.14 13.93
CA THR A 68 10.59 3.61 14.74
C THR A 68 11.29 4.85 14.17
N GLY A 69 11.02 5.20 12.91
CA GLY A 69 11.71 6.31 12.23
C GLY A 69 13.14 6.00 11.79
N ASP A 70 13.52 4.71 11.68
CA ASP A 70 14.86 4.29 11.28
C ASP A 70 15.09 4.49 9.77
N ARG A 71 15.86 5.54 9.44
CA ARG A 71 16.14 5.97 8.07
C ARG A 71 17.04 4.99 7.32
N GLU A 72 18.02 4.41 8.00
CA GLU A 72 18.95 3.47 7.38
C GLU A 72 18.23 2.15 7.09
N ALA A 73 17.45 1.65 8.05
CA ALA A 73 16.61 0.48 7.84
C ALA A 73 15.60 0.73 6.72
N MET A 74 14.93 1.88 6.70
CA MET A 74 13.98 2.22 5.64
C MET A 74 14.63 2.23 4.26
N ALA A 75 15.78 2.88 4.11
CA ALA A 75 16.53 2.89 2.85
C ALA A 75 16.97 1.49 2.41
N SER A 76 17.34 0.63 3.37
CA SER A 76 17.78 -0.74 3.09
C SER A 76 16.65 -1.67 2.61
N VAL A 77 15.40 -1.34 2.93
CA VAL A 77 14.21 -2.14 2.58
C VAL A 77 13.82 -1.93 1.12
N PHE A 78 13.98 -0.72 0.58
CA PHE A 78 13.53 -0.40 -0.76
C PHE A 78 14.53 -0.84 -1.85
N THR A 79 14.01 -1.11 -3.05
CA THR A 79 14.83 -1.17 -4.26
C THR A 79 15.50 0.18 -4.51
N LYS A 80 16.60 0.21 -5.24
CA LYS A 80 17.27 1.49 -5.56
C LYS A 80 16.45 2.36 -6.50
N ASP A 81 15.75 1.72 -7.43
CA ASP A 81 14.99 2.42 -8.47
C ASP A 81 13.61 2.87 -7.98
N GLN A 82 13.23 4.07 -8.40
CA GLN A 82 11.89 4.63 -8.16
C GLN A 82 10.83 3.83 -8.91
N ALA A 83 9.71 3.52 -8.24
CA ALA A 83 8.58 2.89 -8.91
C ALA A 83 7.99 3.80 -9.98
N THR A 84 7.69 3.23 -11.15
CA THR A 84 7.04 3.93 -12.27
C THR A 84 5.79 4.68 -11.83
N GLU A 85 4.96 4.06 -10.99
CA GLU A 85 3.72 4.64 -10.48
C GLU A 85 3.97 5.94 -9.71
N VAL A 86 5.05 6.02 -8.92
CA VAL A 86 5.40 7.24 -8.18
C VAL A 86 6.03 8.26 -9.12
N SER A 87 6.88 7.82 -10.07
CA SER A 87 7.48 8.68 -11.09
C SER A 87 6.45 9.36 -12.00
N GLU A 88 5.35 8.68 -12.33
CA GLU A 88 4.26 9.26 -13.12
C GLU A 88 3.57 10.42 -12.39
N VAL A 89 3.38 10.28 -11.07
CA VAL A 89 2.76 11.31 -10.24
C VAL A 89 3.67 12.53 -10.12
N THR A 90 4.95 12.32 -9.80
CA THR A 90 5.91 13.43 -9.68
C THR A 90 6.20 14.09 -11.02
N GLY A 91 6.30 13.32 -12.11
CA GLY A 91 6.43 13.84 -13.47
C GLY A 91 5.23 14.67 -13.93
N SER A 92 4.06 14.46 -13.33
CA SER A 92 2.85 15.25 -13.56
C SER A 92 2.71 16.46 -12.62
N GLY A 93 3.76 16.78 -11.83
CA GLY A 93 3.77 17.89 -10.88
C GLY A 93 3.25 17.56 -9.49
N GLY A 94 3.03 16.27 -9.18
CA GLY A 94 2.71 15.81 -7.83
C GLY A 94 3.88 16.03 -6.86
N ARG A 95 3.55 16.30 -5.60
CA ARG A 95 4.54 16.46 -4.52
C ARG A 95 4.90 15.10 -3.94
N ILE A 96 6.20 14.90 -3.72
CA ILE A 96 6.73 13.81 -2.91
C ILE A 96 7.12 14.34 -1.53
N ASP A 97 6.65 13.66 -0.50
CA ASP A 97 7.21 13.80 0.84
C ASP A 97 8.26 12.70 1.00
N ASN A 98 9.51 13.10 1.17
CA ASN A 98 10.62 12.14 1.20
C ASN A 98 10.66 11.37 2.51
N TRP A 99 11.42 10.27 2.56
CA TRP A 99 11.55 9.49 3.80
C TRP A 99 12.06 10.31 4.98
N ASP A 100 12.83 11.36 4.74
CA ASP A 100 13.28 12.22 5.82
C ASP A 100 12.13 12.94 6.53
N ALA A 101 11.16 13.42 5.77
CA ALA A 101 9.94 14.03 6.28
C ALA A 101 8.95 12.99 6.80
N CYS A 102 8.77 11.86 6.09
CA CYS A 102 7.84 10.81 6.50
C CYS A 102 8.23 10.13 7.83
N LEU A 103 9.53 10.06 8.15
CA LEU A 103 10.04 9.41 9.36
C LEU A 103 10.28 10.37 10.54
N GLU A 104 10.01 11.66 10.36
CA GLU A 104 10.15 12.67 11.41
C GLU A 104 9.20 12.41 12.60
N ASP A 105 9.63 12.78 13.80
CA ASP A 105 8.80 12.72 15.01
C ASP A 105 7.50 13.50 14.80
N GLY A 106 6.36 12.87 15.09
CA GLY A 106 5.03 13.45 14.87
C GLY A 106 4.51 13.37 13.44
N ALA A 107 5.34 13.04 12.45
CA ALA A 107 4.92 12.75 11.08
C ALA A 107 4.73 11.25 10.83
N ARG A 108 5.63 10.41 11.38
CA ARG A 108 5.54 8.96 11.23
C ARG A 108 4.34 8.37 12.00
N PRO A 109 3.80 7.23 11.54
CA PRO A 109 2.72 6.54 12.25
C PRO A 109 3.31 5.70 13.40
N GLU A 110 3.83 6.36 14.43
CA GLU A 110 4.29 5.71 15.66
C GLU A 110 3.20 4.78 16.21
N ASP A 111 3.57 3.62 16.74
CA ASP A 111 2.67 2.58 17.28
C ASP A 111 1.67 1.93 16.30
N MET A 112 1.73 2.23 14.99
CA MET A 112 0.88 1.57 14.00
C MET A 112 1.03 0.05 14.03
N GLN A 113 -0.10 -0.64 14.15
CA GLN A 113 -0.18 -2.09 14.07
C GLN A 113 -0.62 -2.54 12.67
N ILE A 114 -0.30 -3.78 12.33
CA ILE A 114 -0.78 -4.42 11.11
C ILE A 114 -1.42 -5.77 11.43
N SER A 115 -2.37 -6.20 10.61
CA SER A 115 -2.94 -7.56 10.64
C SER A 115 -3.19 -8.10 9.23
N GLY A 116 -3.58 -9.37 9.12
CA GLY A 116 -3.94 -9.98 7.84
C GLY A 116 -2.80 -9.96 6.80
N SER A 117 -1.55 -10.07 7.25
CA SER A 117 -0.40 -10.13 6.35
C SER A 117 -0.39 -11.43 5.57
N ASP A 118 -0.33 -11.32 4.25
CA ASP A 118 -0.27 -12.47 3.34
C ASP A 118 0.69 -12.17 2.19
N ALA A 119 1.26 -13.20 1.57
CA ALA A 119 2.21 -13.08 0.49
C ALA A 119 1.85 -13.97 -0.70
N LEU A 120 2.11 -13.45 -1.90
CA LEU A 120 1.93 -14.15 -3.16
C LEU A 120 3.23 -14.09 -3.95
N ILE A 121 3.89 -15.23 -4.12
CA ILE A 121 5.04 -15.37 -5.02
C ILE A 121 4.52 -15.52 -6.45
N VAL A 122 4.81 -14.52 -7.30
CA VAL A 122 4.38 -14.51 -8.70
C VAL A 122 5.45 -15.13 -9.59
N SER A 123 6.72 -14.92 -9.26
CA SER A 123 7.88 -15.50 -9.94
C SER A 123 9.09 -15.52 -9.00
N PRO A 124 10.23 -16.11 -9.40
CA PRO A 124 11.45 -16.09 -8.59
C PRO A 124 11.98 -14.69 -8.23
N GLU A 125 11.54 -13.65 -8.95
CA GLU A 125 12.01 -12.27 -8.80
C GLU A 125 10.91 -11.28 -8.42
N VAL A 126 9.65 -11.72 -8.35
CA VAL A 126 8.48 -10.86 -8.11
C VAL A 126 7.55 -11.51 -7.12
N ALA A 127 7.24 -10.78 -6.06
CA ALA A 127 6.22 -11.16 -5.09
C ALA A 127 5.34 -9.95 -4.75
N TYR A 128 4.17 -10.24 -4.19
CA TYR A 128 3.30 -9.25 -3.58
C TYR A 128 3.03 -9.63 -2.13
N SER A 129 2.77 -8.65 -1.30
CA SER A 129 2.15 -8.90 0.00
C SER A 129 1.01 -7.93 0.25
N THR A 130 0.10 -8.32 1.12
CA THR A 130 -0.98 -7.49 1.64
C THR A 130 -0.81 -7.30 3.14
N ALA A 131 -1.43 -6.27 3.69
CA ALA A 131 -1.67 -6.12 5.12
C ALA A 131 -2.82 -5.14 5.33
N VAL A 132 -3.48 -5.25 6.48
CA VAL A 132 -4.37 -4.22 7.00
C VAL A 132 -3.58 -3.38 8.00
N GLU A 133 -3.62 -2.06 7.90
CA GLU A 133 -2.88 -1.14 8.77
C GLU A 133 -3.84 -0.36 9.68
N PHE A 134 -3.44 -0.18 10.93
CA PHE A 134 -4.20 0.53 11.98
C PHE A 134 -3.36 1.70 12.53
N PRO A 135 -3.26 2.82 11.80
CA PRO A 135 -2.55 4.00 12.28
C PRO A 135 -3.29 4.64 13.47
N PRO A 136 -2.62 4.93 14.60
CA PRO A 136 -3.29 5.40 15.82
C PRO A 136 -3.85 6.83 15.73
N ASN A 137 -3.38 7.64 14.76
CA ASN A 137 -3.67 9.08 14.68
C ASN A 137 -4.23 9.54 13.32
N ALA A 138 -5.02 8.70 12.63
CA ALA A 138 -5.54 9.05 11.31
C ALA A 138 -6.69 10.09 11.31
N GLY A 139 -6.93 10.80 12.41
CA GLY A 139 -7.93 11.88 12.50
C GLY A 139 -9.39 11.44 12.53
N ILE A 140 -9.65 10.14 12.37
CA ILE A 140 -10.95 9.48 12.54
C ILE A 140 -10.68 8.26 13.43
N ASP A 141 -11.34 8.18 14.59
CA ASP A 141 -11.30 6.98 15.43
C ASP A 141 -11.61 5.77 14.54
N SER A 142 -10.70 4.78 14.48
CA SER A 142 -10.77 3.54 13.66
C SER A 142 -10.33 3.58 12.19
N ALA A 143 -9.60 4.60 11.70
CA ALA A 143 -9.12 4.56 10.32
C ALA A 143 -8.25 3.31 10.06
N THR A 144 -8.65 2.56 9.06
CA THR A 144 -8.03 1.30 8.66
C THR A 144 -7.58 1.45 7.22
N LEU A 145 -6.37 1.01 6.88
CA LEU A 145 -5.86 1.04 5.52
C LEU A 145 -5.66 -0.38 4.98
N LEU A 146 -5.88 -0.57 3.69
CA LEU A 146 -5.46 -1.78 2.99
C LEU A 146 -4.16 -1.48 2.25
N ALA A 147 -3.09 -2.17 2.65
CA ALA A 147 -1.80 -2.11 2.02
C ALA A 147 -1.64 -3.23 0.97
N VAL A 148 -1.10 -2.86 -0.19
CA VAL A 148 -0.54 -3.79 -1.17
C VAL A 148 0.90 -3.39 -1.44
N GLN A 149 1.80 -4.34 -1.32
CA GLN A 149 3.24 -4.14 -1.48
C GLN A 149 3.75 -5.02 -2.61
N ARG A 150 4.60 -4.45 -3.47
CA ARG A 150 5.27 -5.17 -4.57
C ARG A 150 6.75 -5.31 -4.24
N TRP A 151 7.21 -6.56 -4.21
CA TRP A 151 8.58 -6.94 -3.89
C TRP A 151 9.32 -7.38 -5.15
N ARG A 152 10.59 -7.01 -5.23
CA ARG A 152 11.53 -7.43 -6.26
C ARG A 152 12.75 -8.05 -5.61
N LYS A 153 13.32 -9.06 -6.25
CA LYS A 153 14.57 -9.66 -5.77
C LYS A 153 15.75 -8.88 -6.34
N GLU A 154 16.60 -8.36 -5.46
CA GLU A 154 17.90 -7.76 -5.80
C GLU A 154 19.01 -8.69 -5.29
N GLY A 155 19.59 -9.48 -6.20
CA GLY A 155 20.44 -10.61 -5.80
C GLY A 155 19.60 -11.69 -5.12
N ASP A 156 19.91 -11.99 -3.85
CA ASP A 156 19.16 -12.96 -3.04
C ASP A 156 18.20 -12.29 -2.03
N GLU A 157 18.12 -10.96 -2.01
CA GLU A 157 17.31 -10.22 -1.05
C GLU A 157 16.00 -9.70 -1.68
N TRP A 158 14.90 -9.88 -0.97
CA TRP A 158 13.63 -9.22 -1.29
C TRP A 158 13.68 -7.75 -0.88
N LYS A 159 13.39 -6.86 -1.84
CA LYS A 159 13.34 -5.41 -1.67
C LYS A 159 11.98 -4.88 -2.08
N LEU A 160 11.48 -3.91 -1.32
CA LEU A 160 10.21 -3.25 -1.58
C LEU A 160 10.37 -2.31 -2.78
N SER A 161 9.61 -2.53 -3.84
CA SER A 161 9.60 -1.64 -5.00
C SER A 161 8.50 -0.59 -4.92
N LEU A 162 7.35 -0.97 -4.38
CA LEU A 162 6.18 -0.12 -4.27
C LEU A 162 5.37 -0.54 -3.04
N HIS A 163 4.99 0.42 -2.22
CA HIS A 163 3.99 0.26 -1.19
C HIS A 163 2.81 1.18 -1.50
N GLN A 164 1.62 0.60 -1.54
CA GLN A 164 0.40 1.33 -1.86
C GLN A 164 -0.65 1.10 -0.78
N THR A 165 -1.27 2.18 -0.32
CA THR A 165 -2.36 2.11 0.66
C THR A 165 -3.60 2.86 0.20
N ILE A 166 -4.75 2.41 0.68
CA ILE A 166 -6.04 3.09 0.54
C ILE A 166 -6.81 3.03 1.85
N PRO A 167 -7.72 3.99 2.10
CA PRO A 167 -8.73 3.83 3.13
C PRO A 167 -9.55 2.56 2.93
N TRP A 168 -9.66 1.77 3.99
CA TRP A 168 -10.36 0.49 4.04
C TRP A 168 -11.48 0.58 5.08
N SER A 169 -12.70 0.81 4.62
CA SER A 169 -13.87 1.01 5.47
C SER A 169 -15.10 0.39 4.82
N PRO A 170 -16.02 -0.21 5.62
CA PRO A 170 -17.31 -0.67 5.12
C PRO A 170 -18.20 0.50 4.67
N ASP A 171 -18.07 1.65 5.33
CA ASP A 171 -19.04 2.75 5.22
C ASP A 171 -18.70 3.75 4.12
N SER A 172 -17.43 3.86 3.72
CA SER A 172 -16.97 4.83 2.73
C SER A 172 -16.20 4.16 1.59
N LYS A 173 -16.01 4.88 0.49
CA LYS A 173 -15.11 4.47 -0.60
C LYS A 173 -13.76 5.11 -0.38
N ALA A 174 -12.68 4.46 -0.81
CA ALA A 174 -11.36 5.08 -0.83
C ALA A 174 -11.39 6.44 -1.56
N GLY A 175 -11.13 7.51 -0.80
CA GLY A 175 -11.09 8.90 -1.28
C GLY A 175 -9.71 9.31 -1.82
N GLY A 176 -8.68 8.54 -1.47
CA GLY A 176 -7.32 8.72 -1.94
C GLY A 176 -6.50 7.44 -1.85
N THR A 177 -5.29 7.52 -2.38
CA THR A 177 -4.29 6.46 -2.42
C THR A 177 -2.95 7.04 -2.04
N LEU A 178 -2.19 6.38 -1.17
CA LEU A 178 -0.79 6.69 -0.95
C LEU A 178 0.07 5.73 -1.79
N LEU A 179 1.10 6.25 -2.46
CA LEU A 179 2.09 5.46 -3.19
C LEU A 179 3.48 5.80 -2.65
N CYS A 180 4.21 4.82 -2.15
CA CYS A 180 5.55 4.99 -1.60
C CYS A 180 6.56 4.13 -2.35
N SER A 181 7.74 4.68 -2.57
CA SER A 181 8.91 3.99 -3.11
C SER A 181 10.19 4.51 -2.45
N CYS A 182 11.36 4.20 -3.01
CA CYS A 182 12.67 4.50 -2.40
C CYS A 182 12.90 5.96 -2.04
N ASN A 183 12.27 6.93 -2.72
CA ASN A 183 12.42 8.35 -2.43
C ASN A 183 11.36 8.93 -1.49
N GLY A 184 10.38 8.14 -1.04
CA GLY A 184 9.29 8.59 -0.17
C GLY A 184 7.91 8.34 -0.77
N CYS A 185 6.93 9.13 -0.35
CA CYS A 185 5.52 8.91 -0.62
C CYS A 185 4.86 10.05 -1.39
N VAL A 186 3.89 9.72 -2.23
CA VAL A 186 2.99 10.66 -2.91
C VAL A 186 1.55 10.31 -2.58
N ALA A 187 0.74 11.34 -2.32
CA ALA A 187 -0.69 11.19 -2.09
C ALA A 187 -1.48 11.54 -3.35
N LEU A 188 -2.41 10.66 -3.72
CA LEU A 188 -3.37 10.87 -4.80
C LEU A 188 -4.77 11.01 -4.18
N THR A 189 -5.43 12.13 -4.40
CA THR A 189 -6.81 12.35 -3.96
C THR A 189 -7.76 12.32 -5.15
N ARG A 190 -9.01 11.90 -4.93
CA ARG A 190 -10.07 12.03 -5.94
C ARG A 190 -10.47 13.50 -6.10
N GLY A 191 -9.90 14.18 -7.11
CA GLY A 191 -10.39 15.48 -7.60
C GLY A 191 -9.29 16.41 -8.10
N LYS A 192 -9.62 17.30 -9.05
CA LYS A 192 -8.70 18.36 -9.53
C LYS A 192 -8.46 19.48 -8.52
N ASP A 193 -9.28 19.53 -7.46
CA ASP A 193 -9.24 20.58 -6.46
C ASP A 193 -8.85 20.00 -5.10
N LYS A 194 -7.55 20.00 -4.82
CA LYS A 194 -6.96 20.34 -3.51
C LYS A 194 -5.45 20.20 -3.61
N ARG A 195 -4.77 21.34 -3.73
CA ARG A 195 -3.36 21.46 -3.36
C ARG A 195 -3.25 21.01 -1.90
N THR A 196 -2.44 19.99 -1.63
CA THR A 196 -2.09 19.61 -0.27
C THR A 196 -1.09 20.63 0.27
N SER A 197 -1.61 21.68 0.90
CA SER A 197 -0.89 22.31 2.02
C SER A 197 -0.85 21.27 3.14
N GLY A 198 0.35 20.96 3.64
CA GLY A 198 0.65 19.84 4.53
C GLY A 198 -0.36 19.68 5.67
N GLY A 199 -1.25 18.71 5.50
CA GLY A 199 -2.33 18.40 6.41
C GLY A 199 -2.79 16.98 6.14
N ILE A 200 -2.90 16.24 7.24
CA ILE A 200 -3.24 14.82 7.38
C ILE A 200 -4.21 14.34 6.30
N VAL A 201 -3.81 13.31 5.57
CA VAL A 201 -4.70 12.56 4.68
C VAL A 201 -5.59 11.69 5.58
N GLY A 202 -6.86 12.08 5.69
CA GLY A 202 -7.94 11.28 6.28
C GLY A 202 -8.78 10.58 5.24
#